data_AF-A0A961CMC1-F1
#
_entry.id   AF-A0A961CMC1-F1
#
_cell.length_a   1.000
_cell.length_b   1.000
_cell.length_c   1.000
_cell.angle_alpha   90.00
_cell.angle_beta   90.00
_cell.angle_gamma   90.00
#
_symmetry.space_group_name_H-M   'P 1'
#
loop_
_entity.id
_entity.type
_entity.pdbx_description
1 polymer ?
#
loop_
_entity_poly.entity_id
_entity_poly.type
_entity_poly.pdbx_seq_one_letter_code
_entity_poly.pdbx_strand_id
1 'polypeptide(L)'
;MRVGLRGAALTLVGALAGCAATPPLPTALDQQPPELVSAFFGLDDSLPSQSIAICPEAPGMDGMPVTFSRRVEGSGIQGARVNAAAFTVVTRSRQQMTPVCASLRPAVGPGERHTVLLVGDFGDPVDDPPVRVVVSGHLPLEGGADGLGLAVDVTPLEAGPSIVLAMSYPGGGRDRDCPEGTSQVVEVVWSGGVTPGPGQTPESHREMYSVTTEAGEVKPIALGDVGDNDNYERLCLGTDSPALRVSAAENILQDPRGDLNPPNSLNVAR
;
A
#
# COMPACT_ATOMS: atom_id res chain seq x y z
N MET A 1 -16.04 -64.91 38.92
CA MET A 1 -15.27 -63.68 39.20
C MET A 1 -14.67 -63.19 37.90
N ARG A 2 -15.18 -62.09 37.33
CA ARG A 2 -14.68 -61.51 36.07
C ARG A 2 -13.58 -60.50 36.39
N VAL A 3 -12.41 -60.72 35.79
CA VAL A 3 -11.23 -59.84 35.86
C VAL A 3 -11.46 -58.66 34.91
N GLY A 4 -11.43 -57.43 35.43
CA GLY A 4 -11.51 -56.20 34.64
C GLY A 4 -10.11 -55.63 34.42
N LEU A 5 -9.61 -55.69 33.19
CA LEU A 5 -8.45 -54.92 32.73
C LEU A 5 -8.87 -53.45 32.58
N ARG A 6 -8.24 -52.53 33.31
CA ARG A 6 -8.31 -51.09 33.04
C ARG A 6 -7.17 -50.73 32.08
N GLY A 7 -7.53 -50.41 30.84
CA GLY A 7 -6.61 -49.83 29.86
C GLY A 7 -6.26 -48.39 30.23
N ALA A 8 -4.97 -48.08 30.26
CA ALA A 8 -4.46 -46.72 30.38
C ALA A 8 -4.49 -46.06 28.99
N ALA A 9 -5.30 -45.01 28.83
CA ALA A 9 -5.31 -44.18 27.63
C ALA A 9 -4.20 -43.12 27.76
N LEU A 10 -3.13 -43.29 27.00
CA LEU A 10 -2.05 -42.31 26.87
C LEU A 10 -2.53 -41.20 25.92
N THR A 11 -2.86 -40.03 26.45
CA THR A 11 -3.27 -38.87 25.65
C THR A 11 -2.01 -38.17 25.13
N LEU A 12 -1.72 -38.32 23.84
CA LEU A 12 -0.66 -37.59 23.16
C LEU A 12 -1.15 -36.15 22.89
N VAL A 13 -0.70 -35.19 23.70
CA VAL A 13 -0.93 -33.76 23.42
C VAL A 13 0.11 -33.32 22.40
N GLY A 14 -0.29 -33.29 21.12
CA GLY A 14 0.48 -32.66 20.07
C GLY A 14 0.38 -31.15 20.20
N ALA A 15 1.47 -30.49 20.61
CA ALA A 15 1.57 -29.04 20.53
C ALA A 15 1.67 -28.64 19.05
N LEU A 16 0.58 -28.13 18.49
CA LEU A 16 0.61 -27.40 17.23
C LEU A 16 1.37 -26.09 17.50
N ALA A 17 2.66 -26.07 17.19
CA ALA A 17 3.41 -24.83 17.06
C ALA A 17 2.83 -24.10 15.83
N GLY A 18 1.85 -23.23 16.06
CA GLY A 18 1.36 -22.32 15.04
C GLY A 18 2.54 -21.45 14.59
N CYS A 19 2.83 -21.44 13.29
CA CYS A 19 3.73 -20.46 12.70
C CYS A 19 3.14 -19.07 12.97
N ALA A 20 3.59 -18.39 14.03
CA ALA A 20 3.30 -16.98 14.21
C ALA A 20 3.96 -16.25 13.04
N ALA A 21 3.17 -15.60 12.20
CA ALA A 21 3.69 -14.70 11.19
C ALA A 21 4.56 -13.66 11.91
N THR A 22 5.82 -13.52 11.50
CA THR A 22 6.71 -12.53 12.11
C THR A 22 6.08 -11.15 11.90
N PRO A 23 5.84 -10.35 12.95
CA PRO A 23 5.27 -9.02 12.80
C PRO A 23 6.12 -8.21 11.83
N PRO A 24 5.52 -7.28 11.05
CA PRO A 24 6.30 -6.43 10.17
C PRO A 24 7.27 -5.59 11.03
N LEU A 25 8.43 -5.28 10.47
CA LEU A 25 9.40 -4.47 11.20
C LEU A 25 8.81 -3.07 11.45
N PRO A 26 8.98 -2.50 12.64
CA PRO A 26 8.63 -1.11 12.86
C PRO A 26 9.39 -0.21 11.88
N THR A 27 8.68 0.73 11.27
CA THR A 27 9.28 1.82 10.50
C THR A 27 9.49 3.01 11.43
N ALA A 28 10.35 3.96 11.07
CA ALA A 28 10.39 5.22 11.81
C ALA A 28 9.09 6.02 11.69
N LEU A 29 8.32 5.81 10.62
CA LEU A 29 7.01 6.43 10.45
C LEU A 29 6.01 5.96 11.50
N ASP A 30 6.09 4.71 11.96
CA ASP A 30 5.21 4.16 13.01
C ASP A 30 5.30 4.93 14.35
N GLN A 31 6.32 5.79 14.53
CA GLN A 31 6.50 6.62 15.72
C GLN A 31 6.31 8.12 15.46
N GLN A 32 6.19 8.57 14.21
CA GLN A 32 5.96 9.97 13.85
C GLN A 32 4.47 10.32 13.90
N PRO A 33 4.06 11.59 14.08
CA PRO A 33 2.64 11.96 13.99
C PRO A 33 1.99 11.37 12.71
N PRO A 34 0.80 10.75 12.82
CA PRO A 34 0.16 10.14 11.66
C PRO A 34 -0.31 11.22 10.69
N GLU A 35 -0.19 10.94 9.40
CA GLU A 35 -0.64 11.80 8.31
C GLU A 35 -1.41 10.96 7.31
N LEU A 36 -2.46 11.54 6.72
CA LEU A 36 -3.04 11.03 5.48
C LEU A 36 -2.30 11.74 4.34
N VAL A 37 -1.37 11.02 3.71
CA VAL A 37 -0.39 11.62 2.79
C VAL A 37 -0.88 11.70 1.35
N SER A 38 -1.86 10.87 0.97
CA SER A 38 -2.43 10.86 -0.38
C SER A 38 -3.88 10.37 -0.37
N ALA A 39 -4.69 10.94 -1.25
CA ALA A 39 -5.93 10.36 -1.74
C ALA A 39 -5.95 10.55 -3.26
N PHE A 40 -5.97 9.46 -4.02
CA PHE A 40 -5.96 9.51 -5.48
C PHE A 40 -7.29 9.01 -6.01
N PHE A 41 -8.00 9.84 -6.77
CA PHE A 41 -9.16 9.36 -7.49
C PHE A 41 -8.66 8.56 -8.68
N GLY A 42 -8.44 7.25 -8.49
CA GLY A 42 -7.67 6.42 -9.44
C GLY A 42 -8.53 5.68 -10.47
N LEU A 43 -9.81 5.43 -10.14
CA LEU A 43 -10.78 4.82 -11.04
C LEU A 43 -12.15 5.48 -10.85
N ASP A 44 -12.82 5.74 -11.96
CA ASP A 44 -14.15 6.34 -12.06
C ASP A 44 -15.07 5.36 -12.80
N ASP A 45 -16.08 4.82 -12.11
CA ASP A 45 -17.00 3.79 -12.62
C ASP A 45 -16.31 2.58 -13.30
N SER A 46 -15.06 2.29 -12.92
CA SER A 46 -14.16 1.45 -13.72
C SER A 46 -13.43 0.37 -12.92
N LEU A 47 -13.79 0.13 -11.66
CA LEU A 47 -13.27 -1.02 -10.93
C LEU A 47 -13.60 -2.32 -11.68
N PRO A 48 -12.60 -3.18 -11.95
CA PRO A 48 -12.76 -4.30 -12.85
C PRO A 48 -13.60 -5.41 -12.20
N SER A 49 -14.19 -6.33 -12.97
CA SER A 49 -15.07 -7.38 -12.41
C SER A 49 -14.41 -8.23 -11.31
N GLN A 50 -13.08 -8.39 -11.35
CA GLN A 50 -12.31 -9.12 -10.34
C GLN A 50 -12.34 -8.44 -8.96
N SER A 51 -12.68 -7.15 -8.89
CA SER A 51 -12.84 -6.39 -7.64
C SER A 51 -13.97 -6.91 -6.75
N ILE A 52 -14.85 -7.79 -7.26
CA ILE A 52 -15.83 -8.53 -6.45
C ILE A 52 -15.18 -9.31 -5.29
N ALA A 53 -13.89 -9.64 -5.43
CA ALA A 53 -13.10 -10.29 -4.38
C ALA A 53 -12.73 -9.34 -3.21
N ILE A 54 -12.86 -8.03 -3.39
CA ILE A 54 -12.67 -6.99 -2.35
C ILE A 54 -13.99 -6.80 -1.59
N CYS A 55 -15.05 -6.45 -2.32
CA CYS A 55 -16.43 -6.44 -1.83
C CYS A 55 -17.41 -6.68 -2.99
N PRO A 56 -18.59 -7.28 -2.75
CA PRO A 56 -19.55 -7.62 -3.80
C PRO A 56 -19.97 -6.45 -4.70
N GLU A 57 -20.01 -5.25 -4.13
CA GLU A 57 -20.47 -4.02 -4.79
C GLU A 57 -19.39 -3.37 -5.66
N ALA A 58 -18.11 -3.72 -5.49
CA ALA A 58 -17.00 -3.01 -6.11
C ALA A 58 -16.99 -2.95 -7.64
N PRO A 59 -17.41 -3.99 -8.40
CA PRO A 59 -17.35 -3.93 -9.86
C PRO A 59 -18.11 -2.74 -10.45
N GLY A 60 -17.43 -1.95 -11.28
CA GLY A 60 -18.00 -0.78 -11.95
C GLY A 60 -18.19 0.43 -11.04
N MET A 61 -17.63 0.44 -9.83
CA MET A 61 -17.59 1.61 -8.94
C MET A 61 -16.26 2.36 -9.08
N ASP A 62 -16.16 3.47 -8.38
CA ASP A 62 -14.93 4.21 -8.20
C ASP A 62 -13.96 3.47 -7.29
N GLY A 63 -12.67 3.64 -7.60
CA GLY A 63 -11.57 3.19 -6.76
C GLY A 63 -10.70 4.37 -6.35
N MET A 64 -10.63 4.63 -5.04
CA MET A 64 -9.82 5.71 -4.48
C MET A 64 -8.85 5.17 -3.44
N PRO A 65 -7.58 4.89 -3.81
CA PRO A 65 -6.54 4.57 -2.84
C PRO A 65 -6.22 5.79 -1.98
N VAL A 66 -6.20 5.60 -0.67
CA VAL A 66 -5.80 6.59 0.32
C VAL A 66 -4.64 6.06 1.15
N THR A 67 -3.54 6.82 1.22
CA THR A 67 -2.27 6.37 1.81
C THR A 67 -1.97 7.16 3.07
N PHE A 68 -1.56 6.45 4.11
CA PHE A 68 -1.19 6.97 5.42
C PHE A 68 0.32 6.89 5.63
N SER A 69 0.90 7.81 6.41
CA SER A 69 2.30 7.71 6.83
C SER A 69 2.53 6.52 7.76
N ARG A 70 1.55 6.21 8.61
CA ARG A 70 1.55 5.01 9.46
C ARG A 70 0.71 3.91 8.84
N ARG A 71 1.11 2.67 9.06
CA ARG A 71 0.29 1.51 8.68
C ARG A 71 -1.03 1.50 9.46
N VAL A 72 -2.10 1.09 8.79
CA VAL A 72 -3.37 0.76 9.43
C VAL A 72 -3.20 -0.52 10.24
N GLU A 73 -3.70 -0.52 11.48
CA GLU A 73 -3.67 -1.72 12.31
C GLU A 73 -4.65 -2.77 11.76
N GLY A 74 -4.19 -4.01 11.68
CA GLY A 74 -4.98 -5.13 11.20
C GLY A 74 -4.13 -6.38 11.03
N SER A 75 -4.74 -7.56 11.19
CA SER A 75 -4.03 -8.85 11.12
C SER A 75 -4.57 -9.76 10.02
N GLY A 76 -3.65 -10.36 9.25
CA GLY A 76 -3.90 -11.52 8.38
C GLY A 76 -4.62 -11.23 7.05
N ILE A 77 -4.90 -12.30 6.28
CA ILE A 77 -5.67 -12.23 5.02
C ILE A 77 -7.12 -11.69 5.26
N GLN A 78 -7.58 -11.70 6.52
CA GLN A 78 -8.84 -11.08 6.97
C GLN A 78 -8.71 -9.62 7.42
N GLY A 79 -7.49 -9.11 7.62
CA GLY A 79 -7.18 -7.70 7.88
C GLY A 79 -7.41 -6.80 6.66
N ALA A 80 -7.87 -7.37 5.55
CA ALA A 80 -8.21 -6.66 4.33
C ALA A 80 -9.44 -5.74 4.47
N ARG A 81 -10.28 -5.82 5.51
CA ARG A 81 -11.50 -4.99 5.60
C ARG A 81 -11.31 -3.87 6.62
N VAL A 82 -11.46 -2.65 6.15
CA VAL A 82 -11.45 -1.44 6.97
C VAL A 82 -12.90 -0.95 7.09
N ASN A 83 -13.25 -0.33 8.22
CA ASN A 83 -14.58 0.25 8.37
C ASN A 83 -14.77 1.42 7.38
N ALA A 84 -15.57 1.22 6.34
CA ALA A 84 -15.83 2.22 5.32
C ALA A 84 -16.45 3.51 5.89
N ALA A 85 -17.26 3.39 6.95
CA ALA A 85 -17.87 4.52 7.65
C ALA A 85 -16.86 5.36 8.46
N ALA A 86 -15.58 4.96 8.53
CA ALA A 86 -14.53 5.80 9.08
C ALA A 86 -14.07 6.90 8.12
N PHE A 87 -14.54 6.89 6.87
CA PHE A 87 -14.12 7.80 5.82
C PHE A 87 -15.30 8.62 5.28
N THR A 88 -14.99 9.83 4.86
CA THR A 88 -15.90 10.71 4.13
C THR A 88 -15.13 11.34 2.98
N VAL A 89 -15.66 11.17 1.77
CA VAL A 89 -15.17 11.85 0.57
C VAL A 89 -16.06 13.07 0.35
N VAL A 90 -15.45 14.23 0.10
CA VAL A 90 -16.16 15.49 -0.11
C VAL A 90 -15.98 15.93 -1.55
N THR A 91 -17.08 16.17 -2.25
CA THR A 91 -17.07 16.66 -3.63
C THR A 91 -16.90 18.18 -3.69
N ARG A 92 -16.65 18.71 -4.90
CA ARG A 92 -16.55 20.14 -5.16
C ARG A 92 -17.79 20.92 -4.71
N SER A 93 -18.98 20.34 -4.90
CA SER A 93 -20.27 20.89 -4.49
C SER A 93 -20.55 20.71 -2.99
N ARG A 94 -19.59 20.16 -2.23
CA ARG A 94 -19.64 19.90 -0.79
C ARG A 94 -20.56 18.74 -0.40
N GLN A 95 -20.91 17.87 -1.34
CA GLN A 95 -21.58 16.62 -0.98
C GLN A 95 -20.62 15.73 -0.21
N GLN A 96 -21.15 15.02 0.78
CA GLN A 96 -20.40 14.07 1.59
C GLN A 96 -20.79 12.66 1.17
N MET A 97 -19.85 11.97 0.56
CA MET A 97 -19.99 10.59 0.10
C MET A 97 -19.35 9.65 1.11
N THR A 98 -20.05 8.57 1.43
CA THR A 98 -19.53 7.50 2.29
C THR A 98 -19.17 6.31 1.40
N PRO A 99 -17.93 5.80 1.46
CA PRO A 99 -17.55 4.60 0.71
C PRO A 99 -18.47 3.42 1.06
N VAL A 100 -18.83 2.62 0.07
CA VAL A 100 -19.60 1.39 0.30
C VAL A 100 -18.73 0.31 0.93
N CYS A 101 -17.44 0.30 0.60
CA CYS A 101 -16.47 -0.58 1.23
C CYS A 101 -15.07 0.07 1.27
N ALA A 102 -14.25 -0.39 2.20
CA ALA A 102 -12.86 0.04 2.35
C ALA A 102 -11.97 -1.18 2.60
N SER A 103 -10.83 -1.26 1.92
CA SER A 103 -9.98 -2.45 1.96
C SER A 103 -8.49 -2.16 1.90
N LEU A 104 -7.67 -2.98 2.57
CA LEU A 104 -6.21 -2.94 2.36
C LEU A 104 -5.79 -3.65 1.06
N ARG A 105 -6.67 -4.38 0.40
CA ARG A 105 -6.35 -5.02 -0.89
C ARG A 105 -6.27 -3.98 -2.01
N PRO A 106 -5.43 -4.21 -3.04
CA PRO A 106 -4.61 -5.40 -3.29
C PRO A 106 -3.34 -5.55 -2.41
N ALA A 107 -2.86 -4.49 -1.78
CA ALA A 107 -1.65 -4.46 -0.95
C ALA A 107 -1.77 -5.31 0.34
N VAL A 108 -1.36 -6.57 0.28
CA VAL A 108 -1.55 -7.56 1.36
C VAL A 108 -0.26 -8.14 1.90
N GLY A 109 0.88 -7.72 1.39
CA GLY A 109 2.17 -8.18 1.83
C GLY A 109 2.50 -7.71 3.26
N PRO A 110 3.41 -8.41 3.95
CA PRO A 110 3.77 -8.08 5.32
C PRO A 110 4.49 -6.72 5.42
N GLY A 111 3.75 -5.65 5.68
CA GLY A 111 4.29 -4.29 5.80
C GLY A 111 3.55 -3.27 4.95
N GLU A 112 2.79 -3.73 3.95
CA GLU A 112 2.14 -2.91 2.93
C GLU A 112 0.79 -2.31 3.36
N ARG A 113 0.59 -2.08 4.66
CA ARG A 113 -0.69 -1.62 5.22
C ARG A 113 -0.85 -0.10 5.31
N HIS A 114 -0.09 0.66 4.52
CA HIS A 114 -0.23 2.12 4.47
C HIS A 114 -1.39 2.58 3.59
N THR A 115 -1.88 1.76 2.66
CA THR A 115 -2.93 2.16 1.72
C THR A 115 -4.24 1.45 2.00
N VAL A 116 -5.32 2.22 2.03
CA VAL A 116 -6.71 1.73 2.02
C VAL A 116 -7.33 2.09 0.68
N LEU A 117 -7.82 1.12 -0.07
CA LEU A 117 -8.70 1.34 -1.21
C LEU A 117 -10.11 1.64 -0.71
N LEU A 118 -10.60 2.86 -0.95
CA LEU A 118 -12.00 3.22 -0.81
C LEU A 118 -12.74 2.88 -2.10
N VAL A 119 -13.94 2.32 -1.95
CA VAL A 119 -14.81 1.93 -3.07
C VAL A 119 -16.17 2.57 -2.87
N GLY A 120 -16.74 3.17 -3.91
CA GLY A 120 -18.04 3.83 -3.84
C GLY A 120 -18.36 4.64 -5.09
N ASP A 121 -19.32 5.56 -4.95
CA ASP A 121 -19.61 6.64 -5.90
C ASP A 121 -19.13 7.93 -5.23
N PHE A 122 -18.12 8.56 -5.80
CA PHE A 122 -17.42 9.72 -5.25
C PHE A 122 -17.64 11.00 -6.05
N GLY A 123 -18.52 10.96 -7.07
CA GLY A 123 -18.93 12.09 -7.88
C GLY A 123 -18.30 12.14 -9.27
N ASP A 124 -18.97 12.83 -10.18
CA ASP A 124 -18.56 12.95 -11.58
C ASP A 124 -17.22 13.69 -11.73
N PRO A 125 -16.25 13.17 -12.48
CA PRO A 125 -14.90 13.74 -12.55
C PRO A 125 -14.84 15.13 -13.19
N VAL A 126 -15.86 15.53 -13.95
CA VAL A 126 -15.93 16.83 -14.65
C VAL A 126 -16.83 17.81 -13.89
N ASP A 127 -18.03 17.37 -13.55
CA ASP A 127 -19.12 18.20 -13.04
C ASP A 127 -19.13 18.34 -11.51
N ASP A 128 -18.72 17.30 -10.77
CA ASP A 128 -18.64 17.37 -9.30
C ASP A 128 -17.57 16.44 -8.71
N PRO A 129 -16.28 16.63 -9.05
CA PRO A 129 -15.25 15.69 -8.67
C PRO A 129 -15.05 15.64 -7.16
N PRO A 130 -14.55 14.52 -6.62
CA PRO A 130 -14.05 14.46 -5.26
C PRO A 130 -12.85 15.41 -5.11
N VAL A 131 -12.86 16.23 -4.05
CA VAL A 131 -11.79 17.21 -3.80
C VAL A 131 -11.09 17.00 -2.47
N ARG A 132 -11.67 16.21 -1.55
CA ARG A 132 -11.08 15.99 -0.23
C ARG A 132 -11.51 14.66 0.36
N VAL A 133 -10.58 14.00 1.06
CA VAL A 133 -10.89 12.86 1.94
C VAL A 133 -10.67 13.27 3.38
N VAL A 134 -11.58 12.84 4.25
CA VAL A 134 -11.48 13.01 5.70
C VAL A 134 -11.69 11.65 6.36
N VAL A 135 -10.85 11.32 7.33
CA VAL A 135 -11.10 10.21 8.25
C VAL A 135 -12.03 10.72 9.34
N SER A 136 -13.32 10.48 9.19
CA SER A 136 -14.40 10.98 10.05
C SER A 136 -14.75 10.03 11.21
N GLY A 137 -14.23 8.82 11.21
CA GLY A 137 -14.41 7.84 12.29
C GLY A 137 -13.08 7.24 12.79
N HIS A 138 -13.19 6.39 13.80
CA HIS A 138 -12.05 5.70 14.40
C HIS A 138 -11.32 4.83 13.38
N LEU A 139 -10.01 5.04 13.23
CA LEU A 139 -9.14 4.26 12.35
C LEU A 139 -7.83 3.97 13.09
N PRO A 140 -7.69 2.81 13.73
CA PRO A 140 -6.45 2.43 14.41
C PRO A 140 -5.24 2.41 13.45
N LEU A 141 -4.16 3.06 13.86
CA LEU A 141 -2.87 3.09 13.16
C LEU A 141 -1.77 2.54 14.08
N GLU A 142 -0.78 1.87 13.49
CA GLU A 142 0.31 1.24 14.22
C GLU A 142 1.00 2.24 15.18
N GLY A 143 1.54 1.71 16.28
CA GLY A 143 2.09 2.53 17.36
C GLY A 143 1.02 3.21 18.22
N GLY A 144 -0.22 2.70 18.21
CA GLY A 144 -1.32 3.18 19.06
C GLY A 144 -1.88 4.54 18.67
N ALA A 145 -1.67 4.96 17.42
CA ALA A 145 -2.24 6.19 16.87
C ALA A 145 -3.65 5.95 16.31
N ASP A 146 -4.32 7.04 15.96
CA ASP A 146 -5.63 7.04 15.34
C ASP A 146 -5.62 7.98 14.14
N GLY A 147 -6.25 7.56 13.04
CA GLY A 147 -6.43 8.37 11.85
C GLY A 147 -7.54 9.41 11.96
N LEU A 148 -8.38 9.37 13.01
CA LEU A 148 -9.52 10.29 13.17
C LEU A 148 -9.10 11.77 13.05
N GLY A 149 -9.75 12.47 12.12
CA GLY A 149 -9.52 13.89 11.85
C GLY A 149 -8.43 14.17 10.81
N LEU A 150 -7.70 13.15 10.35
CA LEU A 150 -6.78 13.30 9.23
C LEU A 150 -7.55 13.61 7.95
N ALA A 151 -6.96 14.46 7.10
CA ALA A 151 -7.56 14.86 5.85
C ALA A 151 -6.48 15.23 4.83
N VAL A 152 -6.80 15.01 3.57
CA VAL A 152 -5.94 15.35 2.44
C VAL A 152 -6.82 15.78 1.26
N ASP A 153 -6.29 16.66 0.42
CA ASP A 153 -6.94 17.01 -0.82
C ASP A 153 -6.79 15.85 -1.83
N VAL A 154 -7.80 15.67 -2.68
CA VAL A 154 -7.82 14.56 -3.64
C VAL A 154 -6.99 14.94 -4.87
N THR A 155 -6.07 14.07 -5.24
CA THR A 155 -5.37 14.10 -6.53
C THR A 155 -6.35 13.61 -7.61
N PRO A 156 -6.58 14.41 -8.67
CA PRO A 156 -7.55 14.07 -9.71
C PRO A 156 -7.03 12.95 -10.62
N LEU A 157 -7.99 12.29 -11.27
CA LEU A 157 -7.80 11.17 -12.21
C LEU A 157 -6.69 11.41 -13.23
N GLU A 158 -6.71 12.55 -13.92
CA GLU A 158 -5.78 12.87 -15.01
C GLU A 158 -4.34 13.17 -14.57
N ALA A 159 -4.08 13.23 -13.27
CA ALA A 159 -2.73 13.49 -12.76
C ALA A 159 -1.77 12.30 -12.95
N GLY A 160 -2.32 11.09 -13.11
CA GLY A 160 -1.56 9.84 -13.15
C GLY A 160 -0.95 9.46 -11.79
N PRO A 161 -0.31 8.29 -11.71
CA PRO A 161 0.23 7.78 -10.46
C PRO A 161 1.54 8.50 -10.10
N SER A 162 1.77 8.75 -8.80
CA SER A 162 3.03 9.30 -8.28
C SER A 162 3.45 8.64 -6.97
N ILE A 163 4.74 8.64 -6.65
CA ILE A 163 5.27 8.20 -5.34
C ILE A 163 4.80 9.18 -4.26
N VAL A 164 4.11 8.66 -3.24
CA VAL A 164 3.51 9.41 -2.12
C VAL A 164 4.09 9.01 -0.76
N LEU A 165 4.76 7.86 -0.67
CA LEU A 165 5.51 7.45 0.50
C LEU A 165 6.79 6.72 0.07
N ALA A 166 7.87 6.91 0.83
CA ALA A 166 9.12 6.19 0.62
C ALA A 166 9.79 5.89 1.96
N MET A 167 10.22 4.65 2.18
CA MET A 167 10.82 4.19 3.44
C MET A 167 12.06 3.35 3.16
N SER A 168 13.09 3.47 4.00
CA SER A 168 14.29 2.63 3.90
C SER A 168 14.32 1.51 4.94
N TYR A 169 14.78 0.33 4.52
CA TYR A 169 15.01 -0.83 5.38
C TYR A 169 16.42 -1.38 5.18
N PRO A 170 17.06 -1.95 6.23
CA PRO A 170 18.30 -2.71 6.07
C PRO A 170 18.10 -3.91 5.14
N GLY A 171 19.09 -4.20 4.31
CA GLY A 171 19.10 -5.42 3.50
C GLY A 171 19.26 -6.70 4.34
N GLY A 172 19.03 -7.86 3.70
CA GLY A 172 19.25 -9.17 4.32
C GLY A 172 18.17 -9.64 5.29
N GLY A 173 17.08 -8.90 5.44
CA GLY A 173 15.99 -9.21 6.35
C GLY A 173 14.62 -9.08 5.69
N ARG A 174 14.18 -10.15 5.00
CA ARG A 174 12.79 -10.45 4.55
C ARG A 174 12.44 -10.20 3.08
N ASP A 175 13.32 -9.61 2.28
CA ASP A 175 13.03 -9.36 0.87
C ASP A 175 13.17 -10.66 0.06
N ARG A 176 12.07 -11.40 -0.12
CA ARG A 176 12.09 -12.57 -1.01
C ARG A 176 12.38 -12.19 -2.46
N ASP A 177 12.20 -10.91 -2.80
CA ASP A 177 12.26 -10.43 -4.17
C ASP A 177 13.54 -9.61 -4.46
N CYS A 178 14.33 -9.26 -3.44
CA CYS A 178 15.62 -8.63 -3.65
C CYS A 178 16.76 -9.67 -3.72
N PRO A 179 17.71 -9.51 -4.66
CA PRO A 179 18.80 -10.47 -4.83
C PRO A 179 19.84 -10.39 -3.71
N GLU A 180 20.68 -11.43 -3.61
CA GLU A 180 21.91 -11.37 -2.84
C GLU A 180 22.78 -10.16 -3.25
N GLY A 181 23.44 -9.54 -2.27
CA GLY A 181 24.17 -8.29 -2.48
C GLY A 181 23.35 -7.02 -2.26
N THR A 182 22.05 -7.14 -1.94
CA THR A 182 21.24 -6.01 -1.47
C THR A 182 21.67 -5.61 -0.06
N SER A 183 22.11 -4.36 0.11
CA SER A 183 22.54 -3.79 1.40
C SER A 183 21.46 -2.92 2.06
N GLN A 184 20.57 -2.33 1.27
CA GLN A 184 19.45 -1.50 1.70
C GLN A 184 18.30 -1.67 0.71
N VAL A 185 17.06 -1.62 1.19
CA VAL A 185 15.87 -1.55 0.36
C VAL A 185 15.19 -0.21 0.58
N VAL A 186 14.77 0.44 -0.51
CA VAL A 186 13.85 1.57 -0.44
C VAL A 186 12.50 1.09 -0.95
N GLU A 187 11.50 1.01 -0.08
CA GLU A 187 10.13 0.69 -0.45
C GLU A 187 9.42 1.99 -0.83
N VAL A 188 8.85 2.02 -2.02
CA VAL A 188 8.07 3.14 -2.52
C VAL A 188 6.60 2.76 -2.57
N VAL A 189 5.77 3.73 -2.24
CA VAL A 189 4.32 3.62 -2.32
C VAL A 189 3.83 4.63 -3.34
N TRP A 190 3.23 4.14 -4.41
CA TRP A 190 2.55 4.91 -5.43
C TRP A 190 1.15 5.33 -4.96
N SER A 191 0.63 6.43 -5.50
CA SER A 191 -0.66 7.02 -5.14
C SER A 191 -1.84 6.11 -5.50
N GLY A 192 -1.64 5.17 -6.41
CA GLY A 192 -2.58 4.10 -6.73
C GLY A 192 -1.84 2.91 -7.33
N GLY A 193 -2.59 1.87 -7.71
CA GLY A 193 -2.00 0.67 -8.32
C GLY A 193 -1.24 1.01 -9.59
N VAL A 194 -0.08 0.39 -9.81
CA VAL A 194 0.78 0.68 -10.96
C VAL A 194 1.14 -0.57 -11.75
N THR A 195 1.32 -0.39 -13.05
CA THR A 195 1.88 -1.41 -13.95
C THR A 195 2.84 -0.75 -14.95
N PRO A 196 3.82 -1.47 -15.51
CA PRO A 196 4.63 -0.93 -16.59
C PRO A 196 3.79 -0.48 -17.78
N GLY A 197 4.09 0.70 -18.30
CA GLY A 197 3.46 1.26 -19.49
C GLY A 197 3.76 0.47 -20.77
N PRO A 198 3.14 0.83 -21.90
CA PRO A 198 3.26 0.06 -23.13
C PRO A 198 4.71 0.03 -23.63
N GLY A 199 5.22 -1.16 -23.91
CA GLY A 199 6.57 -1.37 -24.45
C GLY A 199 7.70 -1.31 -23.41
N GLN A 200 7.38 -1.17 -22.13
CA GLN A 200 8.38 -1.19 -21.07
C GLN A 200 8.89 -2.60 -20.79
N THR A 201 10.16 -2.69 -20.43
CA THR A 201 10.85 -3.92 -20.04
C THR A 201 11.13 -3.89 -18.54
N PRO A 202 11.37 -5.04 -17.90
CA PRO A 202 11.82 -5.06 -16.50
C PRO A 202 13.06 -4.20 -16.26
N GLU A 203 13.95 -4.11 -17.26
CA GLU A 203 15.16 -3.31 -17.16
C GLU A 203 14.87 -1.81 -17.26
N SER A 204 14.06 -1.36 -18.23
CA SER A 204 13.68 0.06 -18.31
C SER A 204 12.87 0.52 -17.10
N HIS A 205 12.05 -0.37 -16.53
CA HIS A 205 11.36 -0.16 -15.26
C HIS A 205 12.36 0.03 -14.10
N ARG A 206 13.35 -0.86 -13.96
CA ARG A 206 14.42 -0.68 -12.96
C ARG A 206 15.19 0.64 -13.16
N GLU A 207 15.50 0.97 -14.41
CA GLU A 207 16.28 2.16 -14.76
C GLU A 207 15.52 3.49 -14.60
N MET A 208 14.17 3.47 -14.51
CA MET A 208 13.38 4.67 -14.28
C MET A 208 13.69 5.32 -12.94
N TYR A 209 14.08 4.52 -11.96
CA TYR A 209 14.33 4.98 -10.60
C TYR A 209 15.75 5.47 -10.42
N SER A 210 15.94 6.44 -9.55
CA SER A 210 17.24 6.84 -9.00
C SER A 210 17.07 7.12 -7.51
N VAL A 211 18.09 6.81 -6.73
CA VAL A 211 18.10 7.09 -5.29
C VAL A 211 19.31 7.95 -4.97
N THR A 212 19.06 9.14 -4.43
CA THR A 212 20.10 9.97 -3.83
C THR A 212 20.43 9.40 -2.46
N THR A 213 21.70 9.06 -2.24
CA THR A 213 22.24 8.64 -0.94
C THR A 213 23.22 9.69 -0.42
N GLU A 214 23.70 9.52 0.82
CA GLU A 214 24.75 10.39 1.36
C GLU A 214 26.07 10.32 0.57
N ALA A 215 26.36 9.19 -0.10
CA ALA A 215 27.56 9.01 -0.91
C ALA A 215 27.39 9.42 -2.39
N GLY A 216 26.17 9.72 -2.83
CA GLY A 216 25.86 10.08 -4.22
C GLY A 216 24.60 9.40 -4.75
N GLU A 217 24.30 9.63 -6.02
CA GLU A 217 23.16 9.01 -6.71
C GLU A 217 23.49 7.58 -7.14
N VAL A 218 22.54 6.66 -6.93
CA VAL A 218 22.65 5.26 -7.34
C VAL A 218 21.38 4.81 -8.07
N LYS A 219 21.52 3.75 -8.87
CA LYS A 219 20.41 3.01 -9.47
C LYS A 219 20.14 1.74 -8.65
N PRO A 220 18.87 1.30 -8.52
CA PRO A 220 18.57 0.00 -7.92
C PRO A 220 19.22 -1.13 -8.72
N ILE A 221 19.75 -2.14 -8.03
CA ILE A 221 20.31 -3.33 -8.68
C ILE A 221 19.21 -4.32 -9.11
N ALA A 222 18.02 -4.22 -8.50
CA ALA A 222 16.82 -4.97 -8.85
C ALA A 222 15.59 -4.24 -8.34
N LEU A 223 14.42 -4.63 -8.85
CA LEU A 223 13.13 -4.29 -8.29
C LEU A 223 12.48 -5.55 -7.69
N GLY A 224 11.82 -5.39 -6.55
CA GLY A 224 10.94 -6.39 -5.95
C GLY A 224 9.50 -5.85 -5.86
N ASP A 225 8.56 -6.72 -5.50
CA ASP A 225 7.13 -6.35 -5.37
C ASP A 225 6.51 -5.81 -6.68
N VAL A 226 6.98 -6.29 -7.82
CA VAL A 226 6.48 -5.84 -9.13
C VAL A 226 5.44 -6.81 -9.70
N GLY A 227 4.37 -6.28 -10.29
CA GLY A 227 3.46 -7.03 -11.15
C GLY A 227 2.29 -7.76 -10.46
N ASP A 228 1.98 -7.43 -9.21
CA ASP A 228 0.78 -7.89 -8.51
C ASP A 228 -0.40 -6.89 -8.57
N ASN A 229 -0.19 -5.74 -9.21
CA ASN A 229 -1.14 -4.65 -9.45
C ASN A 229 -1.52 -3.87 -8.18
N ASP A 230 -0.71 -3.93 -7.13
CA ASP A 230 -0.82 -2.97 -6.04
C ASP A 230 0.03 -1.73 -6.29
N ASN A 231 0.21 -0.94 -5.23
CA ASN A 231 0.86 0.35 -5.26
C ASN A 231 2.22 0.36 -4.56
N TYR A 232 2.82 -0.80 -4.28
CA TYR A 232 4.14 -0.93 -3.69
C TYR A 232 5.17 -1.37 -4.72
N GLU A 233 6.39 -0.86 -4.60
CA GLU A 233 7.55 -1.45 -5.27
C GLU A 233 8.76 -1.35 -4.35
N ARG A 234 9.68 -2.31 -4.46
CA ARG A 234 10.92 -2.35 -3.65
C ARG A 234 12.13 -2.08 -4.52
N LEU A 235 12.92 -1.07 -4.15
CA LEU A 235 14.17 -0.70 -4.80
C LEU A 235 15.32 -1.35 -4.05
N CYS A 236 15.88 -2.42 -4.61
CA CYS A 236 17.00 -3.13 -4.00
C CYS A 236 18.30 -2.38 -4.30
N LEU A 237 19.02 -1.88 -3.28
CA LEU A 237 20.24 -1.10 -3.43
C LEU A 237 21.48 -1.90 -3.02
N GLY A 238 22.52 -1.87 -3.83
CA GLY A 238 23.82 -2.50 -3.54
C GLY A 238 24.76 -1.67 -2.65
N THR A 239 24.21 -0.71 -1.91
CA THR A 239 24.96 0.17 -1.00
C THR A 239 24.24 0.31 0.33
N ASP A 240 25.01 0.38 1.41
CA ASP A 240 24.55 0.71 2.77
C ASP A 240 24.55 2.23 3.03
N SER A 241 24.96 3.05 2.04
CA SER A 241 24.86 4.50 2.16
C SER A 241 23.40 4.90 2.35
N PRO A 242 23.08 5.65 3.42
CA PRO A 242 21.69 5.95 3.76
C PRO A 242 20.96 6.66 2.61
N ALA A 243 19.81 6.11 2.20
CA ALA A 243 18.96 6.73 1.19
C ALA A 243 18.33 8.02 1.71
N LEU A 244 18.35 9.09 0.92
CA LEU A 244 17.82 10.40 1.26
C LEU A 244 16.56 10.74 0.47
N ARG A 245 16.57 10.42 -0.83
CA ARG A 245 15.51 10.77 -1.77
C ARG A 245 15.41 9.73 -2.87
N VAL A 246 14.20 9.38 -3.24
CA VAL A 246 13.92 8.57 -4.44
C VAL A 246 13.35 9.47 -5.53
N SER A 247 13.71 9.21 -6.78
CA SER A 247 13.12 9.87 -7.95
C SER A 247 12.74 8.83 -8.99
N ALA A 248 11.63 9.06 -9.68
CA ALA A 248 11.16 8.27 -10.81
C ALA A 248 11.06 9.14 -12.07
N ALA A 249 11.54 8.60 -13.19
CA ALA A 249 11.35 9.19 -14.51
C ALA A 249 9.87 9.08 -14.94
N GLU A 250 9.44 9.99 -15.80
CA GLU A 250 8.08 10.02 -16.36
C GLU A 250 7.85 8.92 -17.40
N ASN A 251 6.57 8.59 -17.64
CA ASN A 251 6.11 7.76 -18.75
C ASN A 251 6.61 6.30 -18.74
N ILE A 252 6.90 5.74 -17.57
CA ILE A 252 7.31 4.33 -17.43
C ILE A 252 6.25 3.49 -16.74
N LEU A 253 5.56 4.01 -15.74
CA LEU A 253 4.44 3.35 -15.08
C LEU A 253 3.12 4.00 -15.49
N GLN A 254 2.06 3.20 -15.48
CA GLN A 254 0.69 3.65 -15.69
C GLN A 254 -0.21 3.15 -14.56
N ASP A 255 -1.27 3.90 -14.29
CA ASP A 255 -2.37 3.44 -13.44
C ASP A 255 -3.32 2.48 -14.20
N PRO A 256 -4.38 1.95 -13.56
CA PRO A 256 -5.30 1.04 -14.22
C PRO A 256 -6.16 1.69 -15.34
N ARG A 257 -6.20 3.03 -15.43
CA ARG A 257 -6.83 3.77 -16.54
C ARG A 257 -5.87 3.96 -17.72
N GLY A 258 -4.59 3.68 -17.52
CA GLY A 258 -3.54 3.86 -18.52
C GLY A 258 -2.90 5.25 -18.47
N ASP A 259 -3.18 6.04 -17.44
CA ASP A 259 -2.56 7.36 -17.28
C ASP A 259 -1.13 7.17 -16.80
N LEU A 260 -0.19 7.75 -17.55
CA LEU A 260 1.23 7.61 -17.31
C LEU A 260 1.70 8.49 -16.15
N ASN A 261 2.69 8.00 -15.41
CA ASN A 261 3.25 8.73 -14.29
C ASN A 261 3.99 10.01 -14.75
N PRO A 262 3.77 11.17 -14.10
CA PRO A 262 4.65 12.32 -14.24
C PRO A 262 6.02 12.06 -13.59
N PRO A 263 7.05 12.88 -13.85
CA PRO A 263 8.31 12.75 -13.15
C PRO A 263 8.12 13.26 -11.73
N ASN A 264 8.56 12.48 -10.74
CA ASN A 264 8.35 12.83 -9.34
C ASN A 264 9.49 12.33 -8.45
N SER A 265 9.58 12.89 -7.25
CA SER A 265 10.60 12.50 -6.28
C SER A 265 10.15 12.82 -4.86
N LEU A 266 10.59 12.00 -3.92
CA LEU A 266 10.15 12.07 -2.52
C LEU A 266 11.33 11.78 -1.59
N ASN A 267 11.36 12.46 -0.45
CA ASN A 267 12.32 12.14 0.60
C ASN A 267 12.02 10.76 1.18
N VAL A 268 13.08 10.01 1.51
CA VAL A 268 12.96 8.69 2.12
C VAL A 268 12.88 8.86 3.64
N ALA A 269 11.81 8.34 4.24
CA ALA A 269 11.67 8.26 5.68
C ALA A 269 12.63 7.22 6.25
N ARG A 270 13.33 7.60 7.32
CA ARG A 270 14.35 6.80 8.01
C ARG A 270 13.99 6.57 9.45
#